data_AF-A0A8C3JCE6-F1
#
_entry.id   AF-A0A8C3JCE6-F1
#
_cell.length_a   1.000
_cell.length_b   1.000
_cell.length_c   1.000
_cell.angle_alpha   90.00
_cell.angle_beta   90.00
_cell.angle_gamma   90.00
#
_symmetry.space_group_name_H-M   'P 1'
#
loop_
_entity.id
_entity.type
_entity.pdbx_description
1 polymer ?
#
loop_
_entity_poly.entity_id
_entity_poly.type
_entity_poly.pdbx_seq_one_letter_code
_entity_poly.pdbx_strand_id
1 'polypeptide(L)'
;MVQATPFLLLLSLALVAPGLSARKCVLTGRWVNDLGSNMTIGAINGKGEFSGSYHTAVTSTTNEIQLSPLQGSQHRINQKSQPTFGFTVKWTFSGASPFPDSLQCPQSSPALPCDALVPSPVMS
;
A
#
# COMPACT_ATOMS: atom_id res chain seq x y z
N MET A 1 5.71 -60.64 18.08
CA MET A 1 4.57 -59.82 18.49
C MET A 1 5.07 -58.39 18.65
N VAL A 2 4.66 -57.53 17.70
CA VAL A 2 4.54 -56.06 17.70
C VAL A 2 5.50 -55.21 18.55
N GLN A 3 6.52 -54.62 17.89
CA GLN A 3 7.13 -53.35 18.30
C GLN A 3 6.84 -52.28 17.23
N ALA A 4 5.55 -51.96 17.05
CA ALA A 4 5.08 -50.97 16.08
C ALA A 4 4.73 -49.61 16.73
N THR A 5 4.77 -49.53 18.06
CA THR A 5 4.21 -48.44 18.86
C THR A 5 4.95 -47.08 18.78
N PRO A 6 6.30 -46.98 18.78
CA PRO A 6 6.95 -45.68 18.78
C PRO A 6 6.92 -44.99 17.40
N PHE A 7 6.98 -45.77 16.31
CA PHE A 7 6.88 -45.25 14.94
C PHE A 7 5.47 -44.71 14.64
N LEU A 8 4.42 -45.40 15.10
CA LEU A 8 3.04 -44.93 14.98
C LEU A 8 2.78 -43.65 15.79
N LEU A 9 3.40 -43.53 16.97
CA LEU A 9 3.31 -42.31 17.79
C LEU A 9 3.97 -41.10 17.11
N LEU A 10 5.17 -41.26 16.54
CA LEU A 10 5.84 -40.19 15.78
C LEU A 10 5.06 -39.78 14.52
N LEU A 11 4.48 -40.76 13.81
CA LEU A 11 3.65 -40.49 12.64
C LEU A 11 2.38 -39.73 13.02
N SER A 12 1.74 -40.09 14.14
CA SER A 12 0.54 -39.39 14.64
C SER A 12 0.83 -37.95 15.07
N LEU A 13 2.00 -37.66 15.64
CA LEU A 13 2.38 -36.30 16.05
C LEU A 13 2.63 -35.38 14.84
N ALA A 14 3.15 -35.92 13.73
CA ALA A 14 3.35 -35.17 12.49
C ALA A 14 2.02 -34.84 11.77
N LEU A 15 0.99 -35.67 11.90
CA LEU A 15 -0.33 -35.43 11.29
C LEU A 15 -1.19 -34.39 12.03
N VAL A 16 -0.89 -34.10 13.30
CA VAL A 16 -1.65 -33.16 14.14
C VAL A 16 -1.08 -31.73 14.07
N ALA A 17 0.04 -31.52 13.36
CA ALA A 17 0.51 -30.17 13.08
C ALA A 17 -0.60 -29.41 12.34
N PRO A 18 -1.19 -28.35 12.93
CA PRO A 18 -2.18 -27.54 12.24
C PRO A 18 -1.51 -27.03 10.97
N GLY A 19 -1.97 -27.53 9.82
CA GLY A 19 -1.47 -27.06 8.54
C GLY A 19 -1.53 -25.54 8.58
N LEU A 20 -0.38 -24.89 8.44
CA LEU A 20 -0.27 -23.44 8.36
C LEU A 20 -1.05 -23.03 7.12
N SER A 21 -2.36 -22.84 7.27
CA SER A 21 -3.21 -22.31 6.24
C SER A 21 -2.67 -20.90 6.01
N ALA A 22 -1.98 -20.73 4.88
CA ALA A 22 -1.47 -19.45 4.47
C ALA A 22 -2.67 -18.50 4.38
N ARG A 23 -2.86 -17.69 5.42
CA ARG A 23 -3.96 -16.72 5.46
C ARG A 23 -3.79 -15.83 4.25
N LYS A 24 -4.84 -15.74 3.43
CA LYS A 24 -4.91 -14.80 2.32
C LYS A 24 -4.63 -13.40 2.87
N CYS A 25 -3.62 -12.72 2.34
CA CYS A 25 -3.28 -11.37 2.78
C CYS A 25 -4.37 -10.39 2.34
N VAL A 26 -5.06 -9.76 3.31
CA VAL A 26 -6.16 -8.82 3.07
C VAL A 26 -5.70 -7.44 3.54
N LEU A 27 -5.69 -6.45 2.65
CA LEU A 27 -5.25 -5.08 2.99
C LEU A 27 -6.30 -4.27 3.74
N THR A 28 -7.59 -4.58 3.56
CA THR A 28 -8.68 -3.89 4.25
C THR A 28 -8.50 -3.98 5.77
N GLY A 29 -8.45 -2.85 6.46
CA GLY A 29 -8.27 -2.82 7.91
C GLY A 29 -7.45 -1.65 8.41
N ARG A 30 -7.03 -1.75 9.67
CA ARG A 30 -6.16 -0.80 10.35
C ARG A 30 -4.76 -1.36 10.45
N TRP A 31 -3.78 -0.52 10.17
CA TRP A 31 -2.36 -0.85 10.15
C TRP A 31 -1.58 0.17 10.97
N VAL A 32 -0.54 -0.31 11.64
CA VAL A 32 0.44 0.52 12.35
C VAL A 32 1.82 0.12 11.83
N ASN A 33 2.66 1.08 11.47
CA ASN A 33 4.05 0.81 11.11
C ASN A 33 4.98 0.95 12.32
N ASP A 34 6.25 0.62 12.14
CA ASP A 34 7.25 0.67 13.22
C ASP A 34 7.57 2.09 13.73
N LEU A 35 7.19 3.12 12.97
CA LEU A 35 7.30 4.52 13.39
C LEU A 35 6.09 5.00 14.21
N GLY A 36 5.05 4.17 14.35
CA GLY A 36 3.80 4.52 15.03
C GLY A 36 2.77 5.23 14.16
N SER A 37 3.01 5.35 12.85
CA SER A 37 2.02 5.89 11.91
C SER A 37 0.84 4.93 11.76
N ASN A 38 -0.38 5.48 11.74
CA ASN A 38 -1.61 4.73 11.60
C ASN A 38 -2.16 4.86 10.18
N MET A 39 -2.61 3.75 9.60
CA MET A 39 -3.23 3.72 8.28
C MET A 39 -4.53 2.94 8.35
N THR A 40 -5.58 3.44 7.71
CA THR A 40 -6.83 2.69 7.51
C THR A 40 -7.08 2.53 6.02
N ILE A 41 -7.20 1.28 5.57
CA ILE A 41 -7.53 0.92 4.19
C ILE A 41 -8.97 0.44 4.16
N GLY A 42 -9.78 1.07 3.31
CA GLY A 42 -11.16 0.69 3.06
C GLY A 42 -11.31 -0.58 2.22
N ALA A 43 -12.54 -0.89 1.83
CA ALA A 43 -12.81 -2.04 0.98
C ALA A 43 -12.11 -1.90 -0.38
N ILE A 44 -11.51 -3.00 -0.84
CA ILE A 44 -10.89 -3.10 -2.16
C ILE A 44 -11.97 -3.46 -3.18
N ASN A 45 -12.11 -2.68 -4.24
CA ASN A 45 -13.14 -2.88 -5.25
C ASN A 45 -12.78 -3.98 -6.26
N GLY A 46 -13.68 -4.26 -7.21
CA GLY A 46 -13.48 -5.26 -8.25
C GLY A 46 -12.30 -4.98 -9.20
N LYS A 47 -11.76 -3.76 -9.24
CA LYS A 47 -10.56 -3.40 -10.01
C LYS A 47 -9.28 -3.52 -9.20
N GLY A 48 -9.37 -3.79 -7.90
CA GLY A 48 -8.23 -3.80 -6.98
C GLY A 48 -7.94 -2.42 -6.40
N GLU A 49 -8.73 -1.40 -6.71
CA GLU A 49 -8.55 -0.05 -6.19
C GLU A 49 -9.09 0.05 -4.76
N PHE A 50 -8.48 0.91 -3.96
CA PHE A 50 -8.92 1.20 -2.60
C PHE A 50 -8.64 2.65 -2.23
N SER A 51 -9.41 3.14 -1.26
CA SER A 51 -9.22 4.44 -0.62
C SER A 51 -9.05 4.25 0.87
N GLY A 52 -8.48 5.24 1.54
CA GLY A 52 -8.23 5.18 2.97
C GLY A 52 -7.75 6.49 3.57
N SER A 53 -7.18 6.39 4.75
CA SER A 53 -6.56 7.51 5.45
C SER A 53 -5.22 7.10 6.07
N TYR A 54 -4.31 8.07 6.14
CA TYR A 54 -2.98 7.93 6.71
C TYR A 54 -2.76 9.03 7.74
N HIS A 55 -2.34 8.65 8.94
CA HIS A 55 -1.96 9.54 10.01
C HIS A 55 -0.50 9.23 10.36
N THR A 56 0.42 10.09 9.90
CA THR A 56 1.85 9.88 10.13
C THR A 56 2.22 10.22 11.58
N ALA A 57 3.20 9.51 12.13
CA ALA A 57 3.79 9.87 13.43
C ALA A 57 4.94 10.88 13.30
N VAL A 58 5.48 11.05 12.09
CA VAL A 58 6.64 11.90 11.81
C VAL A 58 6.40 12.78 10.59
N THR A 59 7.00 13.97 10.58
CA THR A 59 6.96 14.92 9.46
C THR A 59 8.31 15.62 9.30
N SER A 60 8.66 16.00 8.07
CA SER A 60 9.82 16.85 7.77
C SER A 60 9.49 18.35 7.73
N THR A 61 8.21 18.72 7.92
CA THR A 61 7.74 20.11 7.97
C THR A 61 7.49 20.55 9.41
N THR A 62 7.37 21.86 9.65
CA THR A 62 6.94 22.41 10.94
C THR A 62 5.42 22.49 11.08
N ASN A 63 4.68 22.05 10.06
CA ASN A 63 3.23 22.11 10.07
C ASN A 63 2.65 21.03 10.98
N GLU A 64 1.51 21.32 11.59
CA GLU A 64 0.79 20.36 12.42
C GLU A 64 0.37 19.15 11.57
N ILE A 65 0.71 17.94 12.04
CA ILE A 65 0.35 16.70 11.36
C ILE A 65 -1.17 16.54 11.38
N GLN A 66 -1.75 16.29 10.20
CA GLN A 66 -3.17 16.03 10.05
C GLN A 66 -3.43 14.70 9.32
N LEU A 67 -4.60 14.12 9.60
CA LEU A 67 -5.08 12.96 8.86
C LEU A 67 -5.17 13.29 7.36
N SER A 68 -4.55 12.46 6.53
CA SER A 68 -4.44 12.70 5.09
C SER A 68 -5.09 11.54 4.32
N PRO A 69 -5.87 11.82 3.25
CA PRO A 69 -6.47 10.76 2.44
C PRO A 69 -5.40 10.04 1.63
N LEU A 70 -5.63 8.74 1.39
CA LEU A 70 -4.82 7.93 0.48
C LEU A 70 -5.70 7.22 -0.55
N GLN A 71 -5.11 6.95 -1.71
CA GLN A 71 -5.73 6.18 -2.78
C GLN A 71 -4.70 5.25 -3.40
N GLY A 72 -5.08 4.01 -3.68
CA GLY A 72 -4.15 3.00 -4.17
C GLY A 72 -4.81 1.87 -4.93
N SER A 73 -4.00 0.91 -5.33
CA SER A 73 -4.44 -0.31 -6.00
C SER A 73 -3.60 -1.52 -5.60
N GLN A 74 -4.22 -2.68 -5.65
CA GLN A 74 -3.62 -3.98 -5.40
C GLN A 74 -3.63 -4.80 -6.69
N HIS A 75 -2.49 -5.37 -7.03
CA HIS A 75 -2.32 -6.24 -8.18
C HIS A 75 -3.15 -7.52 -8.03
N ARG A 76 -3.97 -7.83 -9.03
CA ARG A 76 -4.89 -8.98 -8.99
C ARG A 76 -4.45 -10.18 -9.84
N ILE A 77 -3.43 -10.03 -10.68
CA ILE A 77 -3.06 -11.09 -11.63
C ILE A 77 -2.46 -12.28 -10.85
N ASN A 78 -2.93 -13.48 -11.17
CA ASN A 78 -2.50 -14.77 -10.63
C ASN A 78 -2.80 -15.05 -9.15
N GLN A 79 -3.68 -14.27 -8.48
CA GLN A 79 -4.16 -14.51 -7.11
C GLN A 79 -3.08 -15.08 -6.16
N LYS A 80 -1.87 -14.52 -6.23
CA LYS A 80 -0.75 -14.96 -5.39
C LYS A 80 -1.16 -14.82 -3.94
N SER A 81 -0.61 -15.66 -3.06
CA SER A 81 -0.84 -15.57 -1.61
C SER A 81 -0.49 -14.17 -1.05
N GLN A 82 0.42 -13.46 -1.73
CA GLN A 82 0.88 -12.11 -1.39
C GLN A 82 0.91 -11.23 -2.66
N PRO A 83 -0.21 -10.59 -3.03
CA PRO A 83 -0.25 -9.63 -4.13
C PRO A 83 0.52 -8.34 -3.79
N THR A 84 1.17 -7.75 -4.79
CA THR A 84 1.77 -6.42 -4.66
C THR A 84 0.69 -5.34 -4.63
N PHE A 85 0.95 -4.22 -3.97
CA PHE A 85 0.06 -3.07 -3.92
C PHE A 85 0.86 -1.79 -3.80
N GLY A 86 0.23 -0.67 -4.16
CA GLY A 86 0.80 0.65 -4.03
C GLY A 86 -0.29 1.68 -3.77
N PHE A 87 0.08 2.81 -3.18
CA PHE A 87 -0.85 3.89 -2.90
C PHE A 87 -0.11 5.24 -2.86
N THR A 88 -0.88 6.31 -3.06
CA THR A 88 -0.44 7.69 -2.92
C THR A 88 -1.18 8.31 -1.73
N VAL A 89 -0.44 9.05 -0.91
CA VAL A 89 -1.01 9.86 0.18
C VAL A 89 -1.04 11.31 -0.28
N LYS A 90 -2.21 11.95 -0.23
CA LYS A 90 -2.35 13.39 -0.45
C LYS A 90 -2.26 14.09 0.91
N TRP A 91 -1.05 14.51 1.28
CA TRP A 91 -0.81 15.19 2.55
C TRP A 91 -1.58 16.50 2.65
N THR A 92 -2.45 16.63 3.66
CA THR A 92 -3.30 17.81 3.87
C THR A 92 -2.57 18.97 4.54
N PHE A 93 -1.42 18.71 5.14
CA PHE A 93 -0.66 19.66 5.96
C PHE A 93 0.74 19.97 5.42
N SER A 94 1.19 19.35 4.32
CA SER A 94 2.56 19.55 3.84
C SER A 94 2.78 20.86 3.07
N GLY A 95 1.72 21.64 2.80
CA GLY A 95 1.80 22.87 1.99
C GLY A 95 2.22 22.63 0.53
N ALA A 96 2.56 21.38 0.18
CA ALA A 96 2.90 21.00 -1.18
C ALA A 96 1.63 21.01 -2.01
N SER A 97 1.48 22.06 -2.81
CA SER A 97 0.71 21.99 -4.04
C SER A 97 1.17 20.71 -4.79
N PRO A 98 0.26 19.92 -5.40
CA PRO A 98 0.64 18.76 -6.22
C PRO A 98 1.50 19.15 -7.43
N PHE A 99 1.66 20.46 -7.68
CA PHE A 99 2.59 21.02 -8.63
C PHE A 99 3.80 21.60 -7.88
N PRO A 100 5.04 21.22 -8.27
CA PRO A 100 6.22 21.91 -7.77
C PRO A 100 6.16 23.38 -8.18
N ASP A 101 6.66 24.30 -7.34
CA ASP A 101 6.86 25.73 -7.66
C ASP A 101 7.71 25.97 -8.92
N SER A 102 8.30 24.91 -9.51
CA SER A 102 8.98 24.92 -10.80
C SER A 102 8.05 24.86 -12.02
N LEU A 103 6.73 24.77 -11.82
CA LEU A 103 5.73 24.85 -12.91
C LEU A 103 5.04 26.22 -13.01
N GLN A 104 5.52 27.25 -12.31
CA GLN A 104 5.21 28.62 -12.72
C GLN A 104 5.79 28.83 -14.13
N CYS A 105 4.94 28.72 -15.16
CA CYS A 105 5.26 29.25 -16.48
C CYS A 105 5.73 30.70 -16.30
N PRO A 106 6.95 31.08 -16.73
CA PRO A 106 7.29 32.50 -16.79
C PRO A 106 6.25 33.15 -17.71
N GLN A 107 5.50 34.13 -17.19
CA GLN A 107 4.36 34.77 -17.88
C GLN A 107 4.75 35.58 -19.14
N SER A 108 5.89 35.32 -19.78
CA SER A 108 6.42 36.17 -20.83
C SER A 108 7.14 35.42 -21.95
N SER A 109 6.56 34.36 -22.49
CA SER A 109 7.01 33.85 -23.80
C SER A 109 5.83 33.41 -24.67
N PRO A 110 5.60 34.07 -25.83
CA PRO A 110 4.46 33.81 -26.70
C PRO A 110 4.62 32.55 -27.59
N ALA A 111 5.52 31.63 -27.23
CA ALA A 111 5.99 30.62 -28.17
C ALA A 111 5.27 29.26 -28.10
N LEU A 112 4.58 28.86 -27.02
CA LEU A 112 3.97 27.53 -26.94
C LEU A 112 2.72 27.48 -26.03
N PRO A 113 1.55 27.00 -26.53
CA PRO A 113 0.38 26.75 -25.69
C PRO A 113 0.57 25.51 -24.81
N CYS A 114 -0.05 25.52 -23.63
CA CYS A 114 0.10 24.50 -22.57
C CYS A 114 -0.52 23.12 -22.90
N ASP A 115 -1.09 22.93 -24.09
CA ASP A 115 -1.80 21.70 -24.47
C ASP A 115 -0.87 20.55 -24.91
N ALA A 116 0.45 20.73 -24.89
CA ALA A 116 1.41 19.74 -25.38
C ALA A 116 2.01 18.82 -24.29
N LEU A 117 1.59 18.92 -23.02
CA LEU A 117 2.08 18.03 -21.96
C LEU A 117 1.31 16.69 -21.96
N VAL A 118 1.56 15.88 -22.99
CA VAL A 118 1.33 14.43 -22.90
C VAL A 118 2.36 13.87 -21.92
N PRO A 119 1.97 13.25 -20.79
CA PRO A 119 2.94 12.60 -19.93
C PRO A 119 3.55 11.43 -20.69
N SER A 120 4.84 11.55 -21.02
CA SER A 120 5.63 10.43 -21.52
C SER A 120 5.70 9.34 -20.45
N PRO A 121 5.65 8.05 -20.84
CA PRO A 121 5.69 6.96 -19.90
C PRO A 121 7.08 6.90 -19.25
N VAL A 122 7.13 6.88 -17.91
CA VAL A 122 8.36 6.56 -17.19
C VAL A 122 8.65 5.08 -17.42
N MET A 123 9.75 4.82 -18.12
CA MET A 123 10.29 3.49 -18.40
C MET A 123 11.24 3.07 -17.28
N SER A 124 10.93 1.91 -16.68
CA SER A 124 11.75 1.00 -15.83
C SER A 124 12.48 1.56 -14.61
#